data_AF-A0A924B5F6-F1
#
_entry.id   AF-A0A924B5F6-F1
#
_cell.length_a   1.000
_cell.length_b   1.000
_cell.length_c   1.000
_cell.angle_alpha   90.00
_cell.angle_beta   90.00
_cell.angle_gamma   90.00
#
_symmetry.space_group_name_H-M   'P 1'
#
loop_
_entity.id
_entity.type
_entity.pdbx_description
1 polymer ?
#
loop_
_entity_poly.entity_id
_entity_poly.type
_entity_poly.pdbx_seq_one_letter_code
_entity_poly.pdbx_strand_id
1 'polypeptide(L)' 'MDAAALRDFCLEQAGSDESFPFGPHTAVFKVGGKIFALAPLDQPPL' A
#
# COMPACT_ATOMS: atom_id res chain seq x y z
N MET A 1 2.13 -13.33 -4.59
CA MET A 1 1.73 -11.94 -4.89
C MET A 1 2.87 -11.08 -4.42
N ASP A 2 3.49 -10.31 -5.31
CA ASP A 2 4.61 -9.43 -4.96
C ASP A 2 4.09 -8.05 -4.51
N ALA A 3 5.00 -7.18 -4.06
CA ALA A 3 4.63 -5.86 -3.56
C ALA A 3 3.97 -4.98 -4.63
N ALA A 4 4.35 -5.15 -5.90
CA ALA A 4 3.75 -4.43 -7.03
C ALA A 4 2.29 -4.84 -7.25
N ALA A 5 2.00 -6.13 -7.27
CA ALA A 5 0.64 -6.64 -7.42
C ALA A 5 -0.26 -6.25 -6.23
N LEU A 6 0.27 -6.22 -5.00
CA LEU A 6 -0.46 -5.75 -3.83
C LEU A 6 -0.80 -4.26 -3.92
N ARG A 7 0.15 -3.45 -4.39
CA ARG A 7 -0.04 -2.01 -4.60
C ARG A 7 -1.13 -1.74 -5.62
N ASP A 8 -1.07 -2.38 -6.79
CA ASP A 8 -2.07 -2.19 -7.83
C ASP A 8 -3.46 -2.61 -7.35
N PHE A 9 -3.57 -3.75 -6.67
CA PHE A 9 -4.83 -4.19 -6.04
C PHE A 9 -5.37 -3.18 -5.02
N CYS A 10 -4.51 -2.56 -4.21
CA CYS A 10 -4.95 -1.56 -3.23
C CYS A 10 -5.44 -0.26 -3.90
N LEU A 11 -4.83 0.12 -5.03
CA LEU A 11 -5.20 1.30 -5.81
C LEU A 11 -6.51 1.11 -6.59
N GLU A 12 -6.92 -0.12 -6.89
CA GLU A 12 -8.22 -0.43 -7.49
C GLU A 12 -9.40 -0.15 -6.55
N GLN A 13 -9.17 -0.01 -5.24
CA GLN A 13 -10.26 0.33 -4.33
C GLN A 13 -10.75 1.77 -4.53
N ALA A 14 -12.06 1.92 -4.65
CA ALA A 14 -12.72 3.20 -4.83
C ALA A 14 -12.40 4.16 -3.68
N GLY A 15 -11.86 5.34 -4.02
CA GLY A 15 -11.43 6.33 -3.04
C GLY A 15 -10.22 5.90 -2.21
N SER A 16 -9.39 5.02 -2.78
CA SER A 16 -8.09 4.68 -2.19
C SER A 16 -7.05 5.77 -2.44
N ASP A 17 -6.19 5.96 -1.45
CA ASP A 17 -5.03 6.86 -1.52
C ASP A 17 -3.78 6.15 -0.99
N GLU A 18 -2.65 6.36 -1.67
CA GLU A 18 -1.31 5.87 -1.29
C GLU A 18 -0.53 6.95 -0.52
N SER A 19 0.13 6.58 0.58
CA SER A 19 0.93 7.51 1.38
C SER A 19 2.14 6.83 2.04
N PHE A 20 3.17 7.61 2.37
CA PHE A 20 4.45 7.12 2.92
C PHE A 20 4.79 7.74 4.28
N PRO A 21 3.96 7.56 5.33
CA PRO A 21 4.19 8.19 6.64
C PRO A 21 5.39 7.63 7.40
N PHE A 22 5.89 6.45 7.02
CA PHE A 22 7.01 5.76 7.67
C PHE A 22 8.29 5.74 6.81
N GLY A 23 8.35 6.61 5.80
CA GLY A 23 9.43 6.64 4.82
C GLY A 23 9.09 5.90 3.51
N PRO A 24 10.01 5.91 2.53
CA PRO A 24 9.74 5.49 1.16
C PRO A 24 9.56 3.97 1.00
N HIS A 25 9.98 3.18 1.99
CA HIS A 25 10.01 1.72 1.92
C HIS A 25 8.67 1.05 2.25
N THR A 26 7.71 1.79 2.82
CA THR A 26 6.41 1.23 3.24
C THR A 26 5.28 2.12 2.72
N ALA A 27 4.51 1.57 1.78
CA ALA A 27 3.28 2.19 1.31
C ALA A 27 2.15 1.93 2.30
N VAL A 28 1.36 2.97 2.57
CA VAL A 28 0.17 2.93 3.42
C VAL A 28 -1.04 3.33 2.57
N PHE A 29 -1.96 2.39 2.41
CA PHE A 29 -3.19 2.60 1.65
C PHE A 29 -4.35 2.95 2.59
N LYS A 30 -5.10 3.97 2.20
CA LYS A 30 -6.21 4.53 2.96
C LYS A 30 -7.47 4.60 2.11
N VAL A 31 -8.64 4.50 2.74
CA VAL A 31 -9.93 4.86 2.14
C VAL A 31 -10.63 5.84 3.08
N GLY A 32 -11.04 6.99 2.56
CA GLY A 32 -11.67 8.04 3.37
C GLY A 32 -10.83 8.46 4.57
N GLY A 33 -9.50 8.49 4.41
CA GLY A 33 -8.54 8.85 5.47
C GLY A 33 -8.22 7.74 6.48
N LYS A 34 -8.84 6.55 6.40
CA LYS A 34 -8.56 5.41 7.29
C LYS A 34 -7.66 4.39 6.62
N ILE A 35 -6.65 3.92 7.34
CA ILE A 35 -5.70 2.91 6.85
C ILE A 35 -6.41 1.54 6.76
N PHE A 36 -6.21 0.83 5.66
CA PHE A 36 -6.67 -0.56 5.49
C PHE A 36 -5.57 -1.54 5.09
N ALA A 37 -4.45 -1.05 4.53
CA ALA A 37 -3.31 -1.90 4.18
C ALA A 37 -1.97 -1.16 4.37
N LEU A 38 -0.95 -1.93 4.76
CA LEU A 38 0.46 -1.51 4.74
C LEU A 38 1.24 -2.53 3.91
N ALA A 39 2.03 -2.04 2.95
CA ALA A 39 2.82 -2.88 2.07
C ALA A 39 4.30 -2.44 2.10
N PRO A 40 5.21 -3.29 2.60
CA PRO A 40 6.64 -3.05 2.45
C PRO A 40 7.04 -3.32 0.99
N LEU A 41 7.51 -2.29 0.30
CA LEU A 41 7.82 -2.37 -1.14
C LEU A 41 9.17 -3.04 -1.42
N ASP A 42 10.07 -3.05 -0.45
CA ASP A 42 11.45 -3.57 -0.58
C ASP A 42 11.66 -4.93 0.09
N GLN A 43 10.60 -5.58 0.58
CA GLN A 43 10.75 -6.89 1.20
C GLN A 43 10.55 -8.02 0.19
N PRO A 44 11.48 -9.00 0.12
CA PRO A 44 11.27 -10.20 -0.66
C PRO A 44 10.04 -10.95 -0.13
N PRO A 45 9.29 -11.64 -1.00
CA PRO A 45 8.16 -12.46 -0.58
C PRO A 45 8.63 -13.52 0.42
N LEU A 46 7.85 -13.71 1.50
CA LEU A 46 8.05 -14.74 2.52
C LEU A 46 7.85 -16.15 1.96
#